data_AF-A0A100WIN9-F1
#
_entry.id   AF-A0A100WIN9-F1
#
_cell.length_a   1.000
_cell.length_b   1.000
_cell.length_c   1.000
_cell.angle_alpha   90.00
_cell.angle_beta   90.00
_cell.angle_gamma   90.00
#
_symmetry.space_group_name_H-M   'P 1'
#
loop_
_entity.id
_entity.type
_entity.pdbx_description
1 polymer ?
#
loop_
_entity_poly.entity_id
_entity_poly.type
_entity_poly.pdbx_seq_one_letter_code
_entity_poly.pdbx_strand_id
1 'polypeptide(L)'
;MADLFVQYDADQPEGERLAPEVRDEVYRLAPVNVANGGITEDKLGSASVTATKIADGAVGPTKIAANAVGNGQLAGAAVTTPKLAPNAVTPDKTGTGVVTAYDENGDPINLKIVFLSATDYAGITPDPDTLYGTWS
;
A
#
# COMPACT_ATOMS: atom_id res chain seq x y z
N MET A 1 53.34 39.31 -14.53
CA MET A 1 52.09 38.55 -14.32
C MET A 1 51.57 38.21 -15.70
N ALA A 2 51.53 36.94 -16.08
CA ALA A 2 50.80 36.56 -17.27
C ALA A 2 49.32 36.82 -16.97
N ASP A 3 48.70 37.65 -17.79
CA ASP A 3 47.30 37.99 -17.67
C ASP A 3 46.48 36.71 -17.90
N LEU A 4 45.64 36.35 -16.92
CA LEU A 4 44.79 35.17 -16.94
C LEU A 4 43.61 35.45 -17.86
N PHE A 5 43.86 35.63 -19.16
CA PHE A 5 42.79 35.65 -20.14
C PHE A 5 42.24 34.23 -20.23
N VAL A 6 41.16 33.98 -19.49
CA VAL A 6 40.28 32.84 -19.70
C VAL A 6 40.02 32.78 -21.21
N GLN A 7 40.56 31.76 -21.88
CA GLN A 7 40.46 31.58 -23.33
C GLN A 7 39.00 31.32 -23.68
N TYR A 8 38.25 32.41 -23.80
CA TYR A 8 36.85 32.41 -24.18
C TYR A 8 36.78 32.54 -25.69
N ASP A 9 36.49 31.44 -26.36
CA ASP A 9 36.26 31.39 -27.80
C ASP A 9 34.77 31.62 -28.06
N ALA A 10 34.43 32.79 -28.63
CA ALA A 10 33.06 33.15 -28.90
C ALA A 10 32.45 32.42 -30.11
N ASP A 11 33.29 31.80 -30.95
CA ASP A 11 32.88 31.11 -32.17
C ASP A 11 32.53 29.62 -31.92
N GLN A 12 32.84 29.09 -30.73
CA GLN A 12 32.46 27.72 -30.31
C GLN A 12 31.01 27.63 -29.79
N PRO A 13 30.37 26.45 -29.86
CA PRO A 13 29.03 26.25 -29.30
C PRO A 13 29.00 26.42 -27.77
N GLU A 14 27.81 26.73 -27.24
CA GLU A 14 27.59 26.85 -25.80
C GLU A 14 28.06 25.59 -25.06
N GLY A 15 28.86 25.79 -24.00
CA GLY A 15 29.49 24.69 -23.26
C GLY A 15 30.92 24.35 -23.70
N GLU A 16 31.38 24.79 -24.88
CA GLU A 16 32.74 24.54 -25.40
C GLU A 16 33.61 25.80 -25.53
N ARG A 17 33.02 26.96 -25.26
CA ARG A 17 33.66 28.29 -25.37
C ARG A 17 34.80 28.52 -24.40
N LEU A 18 34.90 27.74 -23.32
CA LEU A 18 35.95 27.85 -22.32
C LEU A 18 36.98 26.75 -22.52
N ALA A 19 38.25 27.04 -22.22
CA ALA A 19 39.29 26.03 -22.14
C ALA A 19 38.88 24.86 -21.22
N PRO A 20 39.28 23.61 -21.54
CA PRO A 20 38.89 22.41 -20.79
C PRO A 20 39.11 22.51 -19.28
N GLU A 21 40.21 23.12 -18.85
CA GLU A 21 40.58 23.24 -17.44
C GLU A 21 39.60 24.12 -16.66
N VAL A 22 39.13 25.20 -17.29
CA VAL A 22 38.14 26.12 -16.70
C VAL A 22 36.76 25.47 -16.67
N ARG A 23 36.42 24.70 -17.71
CA ARG A 23 35.16 23.92 -17.73
C ARG A 23 35.11 22.92 -16.58
N ASP A 24 36.20 22.20 -16.34
CA ASP A 24 36.29 21.21 -15.27
C ASP A 24 36.15 21.83 -13.87
N GLU A 25 36.68 23.04 -13.67
CA GLU A 25 36.48 23.79 -12.43
C GLU A 25 35.02 24.22 -12.25
N VAL A 26 34.38 24.74 -13.32
CA VAL A 26 32.96 25.12 -13.31
C VAL A 26 32.07 23.91 -13.01
N TYR A 27 32.31 22.75 -13.65
CA TYR A 27 31.56 21.52 -13.40
C TYR A 27 31.69 21.04 -11.95
N ARG A 28 32.84 21.26 -11.32
CA ARG A 28 33.07 20.89 -9.90
C ARG A 28 32.30 21.78 -8.94
N LEU A 29 32.18 23.07 -9.26
CA LEU A 29 31.49 24.07 -8.43
C LEU A 29 29.96 24.08 -8.68
N ALA A 30 29.54 23.74 -9.90
CA ALA A 30 28.15 23.65 -10.32
C ALA A 30 27.90 22.30 -11.03
N PRO A 31 27.86 21.19 -10.27
CA PRO A 31 27.59 19.89 -10.85
C PRO A 31 26.21 19.90 -11.49
N VAL A 32 26.11 19.36 -12.70
CA VAL A 32 24.84 19.25 -13.45
C VAL A 32 23.83 18.31 -12.77
N ASN A 33 24.30 17.49 -11.82
CA ASN A 33 23.48 16.57 -11.04
C ASN A 33 23.56 16.91 -9.56
N VAL A 34 22.47 16.62 -8.86
CA VAL A 34 22.46 16.65 -7.40
C VAL A 34 23.22 15.43 -6.88
N ALA A 35 24.15 15.64 -5.97
CA ALA A 35 24.83 14.56 -5.27
C ALA A 35 23.82 13.71 -4.47
N ASN A 36 24.16 12.44 -4.23
CA ASN A 36 23.36 11.56 -3.38
C ASN A 36 23.19 12.17 -1.98
N GLY A 37 21.94 12.26 -1.50
CA GLY A 37 21.61 12.92 -0.24
C GLY A 37 21.72 14.46 -0.27
N GLY A 38 22.02 15.04 -1.44
CA GLY A 38 22.14 16.49 -1.62
C GLY A 38 20.82 17.24 -1.44
N ILE A 39 19.68 16.56 -1.57
CA ILE A 39 18.35 17.07 -1.20
C ILE A 39 18.00 16.50 0.17
N THR A 40 18.02 17.38 1.18
CA THR A 40 17.58 17.09 2.55
C THR A 40 16.14 17.58 2.75
N GLU A 41 15.52 17.20 3.86
CA GLU A 41 14.16 17.62 4.19
C GLU A 41 13.98 19.15 4.17
N ASP A 42 14.91 19.90 4.79
CA ASP A 42 14.87 21.38 4.81
C ASP A 42 14.98 22.03 3.42
N LYS A 43 15.47 21.31 2.41
CA LYS A 43 15.55 21.79 1.02
C LYS A 43 14.25 21.58 0.25
N LEU A 44 13.32 20.79 0.78
CA LEU A 44 12.01 20.54 0.19
C LEU A 44 10.97 21.46 0.84
N GLY A 45 10.69 22.59 0.17
CA GLY A 45 9.59 23.47 0.56
C GLY A 45 8.23 22.79 0.45
N SER A 46 7.21 23.38 1.08
CA SER A 46 5.83 22.88 1.00
C SER A 46 5.35 22.76 -0.45
N ALA A 47 4.65 21.67 -0.77
CA ALA A 47 4.14 21.35 -2.11
C ALA A 47 5.21 21.24 -3.23
N SER A 48 6.50 21.18 -2.89
CA SER A 48 7.58 20.97 -3.87
C SER A 48 7.46 19.62 -4.58
N VAL A 49 7.05 18.56 -3.86
CA VAL A 49 6.77 17.23 -4.41
C VAL A 49 5.26 17.04 -4.52
N THR A 50 4.73 17.16 -5.73
CA THR A 50 3.32 16.92 -6.06
C THR A 50 3.14 15.50 -6.60
N ALA A 51 1.90 14.99 -6.66
CA ALA A 51 1.63 13.65 -7.17
C ALA A 51 2.24 13.40 -8.57
N THR A 52 2.18 14.40 -9.46
CA THR A 52 2.77 14.32 -10.82
C THR A 52 4.29 14.20 -10.87
N LYS A 53 4.99 14.50 -9.76
CA LYS A 53 6.45 14.38 -9.66
C LYS A 53 6.88 13.02 -9.09
N ILE A 54 5.94 12.20 -8.64
CA ILE A 54 6.19 10.87 -8.09
C ILE A 54 5.87 9.87 -9.19
N ALA A 55 6.90 9.17 -9.68
CA ALA A 55 6.71 8.09 -10.64
C ALA A 55 5.98 6.90 -10.00
N ASP A 56 5.28 6.12 -10.83
CA ASP A 56 4.60 4.91 -10.38
C ASP A 56 5.57 3.95 -9.70
N GLY A 57 5.20 3.49 -8.50
CA GLY A 57 6.03 2.59 -7.69
C GLY A 57 7.25 3.24 -7.01
N ALA A 58 7.46 4.55 -7.14
CA ALA A 58 8.60 5.23 -6.49
C ALA A 58 8.55 5.15 -4.95
N VAL A 59 7.35 5.08 -4.37
CA VAL A 59 7.13 4.92 -2.93
C VAL A 59 6.92 3.44 -2.61
N GLY A 60 8.00 2.77 -2.20
CA GLY A 60 7.96 1.37 -1.77
C GLY A 60 7.43 1.19 -0.33
N PRO A 61 7.13 -0.05 0.09
CA PRO A 61 6.52 -0.34 1.39
C PRO A 61 7.35 0.16 2.58
N THR A 62 8.68 0.13 2.48
CA THR A 62 9.58 0.64 3.53
C THR A 62 9.56 2.16 3.70
N LYS A 63 8.90 2.89 2.78
CA LYS A 63 8.81 4.36 2.79
C LYS A 63 7.46 4.82 3.36
N ILE A 64 6.52 3.90 3.60
CA ILE A 64 5.24 4.19 4.23
C ILE A 64 5.38 4.00 5.73
N ALA A 65 5.31 5.09 6.49
CA ALA A 65 5.35 5.04 7.94
C ALA A 65 4.12 4.31 8.52
N ALA A 66 4.25 3.78 9.73
CA ALA A 66 3.13 3.18 10.45
C ALA A 66 1.98 4.20 10.57
N ASN A 67 0.75 3.75 10.32
CA ASN A 67 -0.47 4.55 10.34
C ASN A 67 -0.55 5.70 9.31
N ALA A 68 0.35 5.75 8.32
CA ALA A 68 0.31 6.79 7.28
C ALA A 68 -0.88 6.65 6.32
N VAL A 69 -1.44 5.43 6.18
CA VAL A 69 -2.62 5.14 5.36
C VAL A 69 -3.85 5.10 6.26
N GLY A 70 -4.69 6.12 6.16
CA GLY A 70 -6.00 6.18 6.84
C GLY A 70 -7.17 5.90 5.89
N ASN A 71 -8.38 6.14 6.39
CA ASN A 71 -9.62 5.82 5.66
C ASN A 71 -9.76 6.60 4.34
N GLY A 72 -9.27 7.84 4.28
CA GLY A 72 -9.38 8.69 3.09
C GLY A 72 -8.39 8.33 1.97
N GLN A 73 -7.36 7.54 2.28
CA GLN A 73 -6.31 7.15 1.34
C GLN A 73 -6.66 5.87 0.57
N LEU A 74 -7.66 5.11 1.03
CA LEU A 74 -8.15 3.91 0.37
C LEU A 74 -9.36 4.26 -0.50
N ALA A 75 -9.19 4.17 -1.82
CA ALA A 75 -10.29 4.29 -2.75
C ALA A 75 -11.31 3.13 -2.58
N GLY A 76 -12.53 3.33 -3.08
CA GLY A 76 -13.51 2.25 -3.18
C GLY A 76 -12.91 1.05 -3.93
N ALA A 77 -13.09 -0.15 -3.38
CA ALA A 77 -12.51 -1.40 -3.89
C ALA A 77 -10.97 -1.46 -3.93
N ALA A 78 -10.25 -0.55 -3.24
CA ALA A 78 -8.79 -0.62 -3.14
C ALA A 78 -8.29 -1.87 -2.41
N VAL A 79 -9.09 -2.43 -1.50
CA VAL A 79 -8.80 -3.69 -0.81
C VAL A 79 -9.71 -4.76 -1.40
N THR A 80 -9.12 -5.68 -2.16
CA THR A 80 -9.80 -6.82 -2.79
C THR A 80 -9.44 -8.11 -2.07
N THR A 81 -10.23 -9.17 -2.25
CA THR A 81 -10.01 -10.47 -1.57
C THR A 81 -8.57 -10.99 -1.68
N PRO A 82 -7.87 -10.94 -2.84
CA PRO A 82 -6.48 -11.41 -2.93
C PRO A 82 -5.47 -10.60 -2.10
N LYS A 83 -5.82 -9.38 -1.67
CA LYS A 83 -4.98 -8.54 -0.80
C LYS A 83 -5.15 -8.87 0.69
N LEU A 84 -6.16 -9.68 1.02
CA LEU A 84 -6.42 -10.14 2.39
C LEU A 84 -5.75 -11.49 2.60
N ALA A 85 -4.85 -11.56 3.57
CA ALA A 85 -4.37 -12.85 4.04
C ALA A 85 -5.51 -13.64 4.71
N PRO A 86 -5.41 -14.98 4.79
CA PRO A 86 -6.32 -15.76 5.62
C PRO A 86 -6.40 -15.18 7.02
N ASN A 87 -7.62 -15.09 7.57
CA ASN A 87 -7.91 -14.52 8.89
C ASN A 87 -7.55 -13.04 9.07
N ALA A 88 -7.23 -12.29 8.00
CA ALA A 88 -6.96 -10.85 8.08
C ALA A 88 -8.20 -10.03 8.49
N VAL A 89 -9.39 -10.53 8.18
CA VAL A 89 -10.67 -9.98 8.64
C VAL A 89 -11.29 -11.00 9.59
N THR A 90 -11.32 -10.67 10.88
CA THR A 90 -11.93 -11.52 11.90
C THR A 90 -13.43 -11.26 12.00
N PRO A 91 -14.23 -12.17 12.61
CA PRO A 91 -15.67 -11.95 12.84
C PRO A 91 -15.99 -10.61 13.54
N ASP A 92 -15.13 -10.12 14.42
CA ASP A 92 -15.33 -8.82 15.07
C ASP A 92 -15.18 -7.62 14.12
N LYS A 93 -14.56 -7.84 12.96
CA LYS A 93 -14.32 -6.83 11.91
C LYS A 93 -15.35 -6.88 10.80
N THR A 94 -16.19 -7.92 10.76
CA THR A 94 -17.23 -8.08 9.73
C THR A 94 -18.56 -7.40 10.09
N GLY A 95 -18.76 -7.06 11.37
CA GLY A 95 -19.91 -6.31 11.85
C GLY A 95 -21.18 -7.16 12.04
N THR A 96 -22.21 -6.54 12.63
CA THR A 96 -23.48 -7.20 12.93
C THR A 96 -24.15 -7.72 11.67
N GLY A 97 -24.55 -9.00 11.68
CA GLY A 97 -25.17 -9.67 10.53
C GLY A 97 -24.23 -10.63 9.77
N VAL A 98 -22.95 -10.69 10.15
CA VAL A 98 -22.00 -11.69 9.65
C VAL A 98 -21.79 -12.74 10.75
N VAL A 99 -22.61 -13.78 10.77
CA VAL A 99 -22.49 -14.90 11.71
C VAL A 99 -21.94 -16.10 10.97
N THR A 100 -20.78 -16.59 11.38
CA THR A 100 -20.26 -17.87 10.90
C THR A 100 -19.49 -18.51 12.04
N ALA A 101 -20.16 -19.39 12.76
CA ALA A 101 -19.51 -20.27 13.72
C ALA A 101 -18.89 -21.42 12.92
N TYR A 102 -17.80 -22.03 13.41
CA TYR A 102 -17.12 -23.14 12.76
C TYR A 102 -16.84 -24.24 13.80
N ASP A 103 -16.85 -25.51 13.39
CA ASP A 103 -16.60 -26.68 14.23
C ASP A 103 -15.09 -26.99 14.37
N GLU A 104 -14.75 -28.11 15.04
CA GLU A 104 -13.36 -28.51 15.31
C GLU A 104 -12.55 -28.88 14.05
N ASN A 105 -13.21 -29.11 12.93
CA ASN A 105 -12.58 -29.36 11.63
C ASN A 105 -12.51 -28.08 10.77
N GLY A 106 -13.06 -26.97 11.25
CA GLY A 106 -13.14 -25.70 10.53
C GLY A 106 -14.35 -25.60 9.60
N ASP A 107 -15.41 -26.37 9.87
CA ASP A 107 -16.65 -26.38 9.08
C ASP A 107 -17.73 -25.46 9.69
N PRO A 108 -18.46 -24.65 8.90
CA PRO A 108 -19.44 -23.71 9.45
C PRO A 108 -20.60 -24.38 10.21
N ILE A 109 -20.86 -23.94 11.45
CA ILE A 109 -21.97 -24.36 12.30
C ILE A 109 -23.25 -23.64 11.87
N ASN A 110 -24.22 -24.40 11.37
CA ASN A 110 -25.57 -23.93 11.00
C ASN A 110 -26.61 -24.47 11.98
N LEU A 111 -27.27 -23.61 12.75
CA LEU A 111 -28.33 -24.04 13.67
C LEU A 111 -29.62 -24.32 12.88
N LYS A 112 -29.98 -25.60 12.68
CA LYS A 112 -31.25 -26.00 12.06
C LYS A 112 -32.23 -26.46 13.13
N ILE A 113 -33.44 -25.88 13.15
CA ILE A 113 -34.51 -26.24 14.09
C ILE A 113 -35.68 -26.85 13.31
N VAL A 114 -36.12 -28.06 13.68
CA VAL A 114 -37.25 -28.76 13.05
C VAL A 114 -38.27 -29.15 14.10
N PHE A 115 -39.52 -28.74 13.90
CA PHE A 115 -40.62 -29.15 14.77
C PHE A 115 -41.44 -30.27 14.13
N LEU A 116 -41.66 -31.37 14.85
CA LEU A 116 -42.39 -32.53 14.35
C LEU A 116 -43.09 -33.27 15.50
N SER A 117 -44.09 -34.10 15.18
CA SER A 117 -44.82 -34.84 16.21
C SER A 117 -43.92 -35.92 16.83
N ALA A 118 -44.25 -36.37 18.04
CA ALA A 118 -43.48 -37.43 18.71
C ALA A 118 -43.47 -38.75 17.90
N THR A 119 -44.58 -39.05 17.20
CA THR A 119 -44.70 -40.24 16.34
C THR A 119 -43.78 -40.14 15.12
N ASP A 120 -43.71 -38.96 14.51
CA ASP A 120 -42.87 -38.73 13.33
C ASP A 120 -41.38 -38.72 13.70
N TYR A 121 -41.02 -38.18 14.87
CA TYR A 121 -39.64 -38.20 15.36
C TYR A 121 -39.14 -39.63 15.60
N ALA A 122 -39.99 -40.50 16.15
CA ALA A 122 -39.64 -41.89 16.40
C ALA A 122 -39.38 -42.72 15.11
N GLY A 123 -39.87 -42.24 13.96
CA GLY A 123 -39.71 -42.89 12.66
C GLY A 123 -38.43 -42.50 11.91
N ILE A 124 -37.62 -41.57 12.43
CA ILE A 124 -36.41 -41.08 11.75
C ILE A 124 -35.13 -41.45 12.51
N THR A 125 -33.99 -41.45 11.80
CA THR A 125 -32.67 -41.35 12.41
C THR A 125 -32.27 -39.87 12.48
N PRO A 126 -32.19 -39.24 13.66
CA PRO A 126 -31.92 -37.81 13.79
C PRO A 126 -30.55 -37.42 13.24
N ASP A 127 -30.53 -36.31 12.50
CA ASP A 127 -29.31 -35.64 12.05
C ASP A 127 -28.62 -34.96 13.27
N PRO A 128 -27.32 -35.22 13.54
CA PRO A 128 -26.59 -34.62 14.66
C PRO A 128 -26.51 -33.08 14.62
N ASP A 129 -26.68 -32.45 13.47
CA ASP A 129 -26.60 -30.98 13.31
C ASP A 129 -27.98 -30.29 13.35
N THR A 130 -29.04 -31.03 13.66
CA THR A 130 -30.43 -30.51 13.71
C THR A 130 -31.04 -30.64 15.10
N LEU A 131 -31.52 -29.51 15.64
CA LEU A 131 -32.32 -29.48 16.86
C LEU A 131 -33.77 -29.83 16.54
N TYR A 132 -34.28 -30.92 17.10
CA TYR A 132 -35.67 -31.34 16.93
C TYR A 132 -36.52 -30.96 18.15
N GLY A 133 -37.64 -30.29 17.92
CA GLY A 133 -38.62 -29.96 18.95
C GLY A 133 -39.94 -30.70 18.72
N THR A 134 -40.35 -31.55 19.65
CA THR A 134 -41.66 -32.19 19.61
C THR A 134 -42.64 -31.46 20.51
N TRP A 135 -43.79 -31.08 19.96
CA TRP A 135 -44.89 -30.52 20.76
C TRP A 135 -45.80 -31.67 21.23
N SER A 136 -46.35 -31.58 22.45
CA SER A 136 -47.24 -32.60 23.03
C SER A 136 -48.62 -32.59 22.41
#